data_AF-A0A2V7BQD5-F1
#
_entry.id   AF-A0A2V7BQD5-F1
#
_cell.length_a   1.000
_cell.length_b   1.000
_cell.length_c   1.000
_cell.angle_alpha   90.00
_cell.angle_beta   90.00
_cell.angle_gamma   90.00
#
_symmetry.space_group_name_H-M   'P 1'
#
loop_
_entity.id
_entity.type
_entity.pdbx_description
1 polymer ?
#
loop_
_entity_poly.entity_id
_entity_poly.type
_entity_poly.pdbx_seq_one_letter_code
_entity_poly.pdbx_strand_id
1 'polypeptide(L)'
;MSDKPIDEKWAPSKWGATDRAGSANHTKNSANIARALATIKQNKSITIGKYYHREAPAFGARGWNMSIPGTPTGGPFGKNALIYHDELVTTEIGQIQTQSRLRLSARGARRGRLQEKSKGLIPANATMLPIPNKPGDPGIVTADDVKGIMQMQGLLEIAPGDCVALHTGQGNSWSNDRYKTMKPEERQAARDLFNQGEPGFGISACEYMASRDIALTMCDTSACDAQPSGEQGPDFSVPCHTEMQTRRGIWNLENVDTKSLVDAKVMEGAFIWAPLRIIGATGSPGNPMVLY
;
A
#
# COMPACT_ATOMS: atom_id res chain seq x y z
N MET A 1 -19.20 19.50 -1.95
CA MET A 1 -19.37 18.18 -1.30
C MET A 1 -20.26 17.34 -2.20
N SER A 2 -20.16 16.01 -2.18
CA SER A 2 -20.94 15.12 -3.05
C SER A 2 -22.12 14.51 -2.28
N ASP A 3 -23.31 14.50 -2.89
CA ASP A 3 -24.53 13.88 -2.32
C ASP A 3 -24.64 12.38 -2.64
N LYS A 4 -23.71 11.83 -3.42
CA LYS A 4 -23.67 10.39 -3.78
C LYS A 4 -23.83 9.43 -2.61
N PRO A 5 -23.23 9.64 -1.42
CA PRO A 5 -23.43 8.72 -0.29
C PRO A 5 -24.90 8.58 0.13
N ILE A 6 -25.69 9.65 -0.04
CA ILE A 6 -27.11 9.70 0.30
C ILE A 6 -27.92 9.06 -0.84
N ASP A 7 -27.68 9.51 -2.08
CA ASP A 7 -28.44 9.07 -3.26
C ASP A 7 -28.27 7.57 -3.52
N GLU A 8 -27.04 7.07 -3.37
CA GLU A 8 -26.69 5.67 -3.60
C GLU A 8 -26.75 4.80 -2.34
N LYS A 9 -27.12 5.38 -1.20
CA LYS A 9 -27.31 4.66 0.08
C LYS A 9 -26.12 3.80 0.49
N TRP A 10 -24.94 4.40 0.61
CA TRP A 10 -23.71 3.68 0.99
C TRP A 10 -23.75 3.10 2.42
N ALA A 11 -24.73 3.50 3.24
CA ALA A 11 -24.96 3.00 4.59
C ALA A 11 -26.39 2.45 4.76
N PRO A 12 -26.60 1.45 5.66
CA PRO A 12 -25.60 0.78 6.49
C PRO A 12 -24.67 -0.14 5.67
N SER A 13 -23.47 -0.41 6.20
CA SER A 13 -22.56 -1.36 5.53
C SER A 13 -23.17 -2.76 5.56
N LYS A 14 -22.68 -3.66 4.69
CA LYS A 14 -23.09 -5.07 4.68
C LYS A 14 -22.82 -5.81 6.00
N TRP A 15 -22.02 -5.24 6.90
CA TRP A 15 -21.71 -5.79 8.22
C TRP A 15 -22.66 -5.29 9.32
N GLY A 16 -23.62 -4.43 8.97
CA GLY A 16 -24.65 -3.91 9.88
C GLY A 16 -24.54 -2.42 10.18
N ALA A 17 -25.60 -1.84 10.74
CA ALA A 17 -25.72 -0.39 10.96
C ALA A 17 -24.72 0.19 11.97
N THR A 18 -24.22 -0.63 12.90
CA THR A 18 -23.23 -0.22 13.90
C THR A 18 -21.80 -0.53 13.47
N ASP A 19 -21.57 -1.02 12.25
CA ASP A 19 -20.23 -1.32 11.76
C ASP A 19 -19.38 -0.05 11.69
N ARG A 20 -18.13 -0.19 12.14
CA ARG A 20 -17.08 0.83 12.12
C ARG A 20 -15.75 0.26 11.62
N ALA A 21 -15.74 -1.02 11.24
CA ALA A 21 -14.55 -1.74 10.82
C ALA A 21 -14.51 -1.93 9.31
N GLY A 22 -15.67 -2.06 8.62
CA GLY A 22 -15.69 -2.28 7.19
C GLY A 22 -15.09 -3.64 6.81
N SER A 23 -14.33 -3.71 5.74
CA SER A 23 -13.78 -4.96 5.21
C SER A 23 -12.74 -5.63 6.12
N ALA A 24 -12.30 -4.94 7.18
CA ALA A 24 -11.59 -5.54 8.31
C ALA A 24 -12.24 -6.79 8.87
N ASN A 25 -13.57 -6.83 8.85
CA ASN A 25 -14.32 -7.91 9.48
C ASN A 25 -14.02 -9.26 8.79
N HIS A 26 -13.46 -9.26 7.57
CA HIS A 26 -12.91 -10.45 6.92
C HIS A 26 -11.79 -11.14 7.71
N THR A 27 -11.11 -10.46 8.64
CA THR A 27 -10.03 -11.03 9.49
C THR A 27 -10.58 -12.05 10.45
N LYS A 28 -11.84 -11.90 10.84
CA LYS A 28 -12.48 -12.75 11.84
C LYS A 28 -13.01 -14.04 11.23
N ASN A 29 -13.00 -14.14 9.90
CA ASN A 29 -13.49 -15.30 9.18
C ASN A 29 -12.42 -16.42 9.17
N SER A 30 -12.73 -17.54 9.82
CA SER A 30 -11.81 -18.68 9.94
C SER A 30 -11.45 -19.31 8.59
N ALA A 31 -12.35 -19.29 7.60
CA ALA A 31 -12.06 -19.80 6.26
C ALA A 31 -11.07 -18.90 5.51
N ASN A 32 -11.17 -17.58 5.66
CA ASN A 32 -10.19 -16.64 5.11
C ASN A 32 -8.82 -16.83 5.77
N ILE A 33 -8.78 -16.97 7.10
CA ILE A 33 -7.54 -17.27 7.83
C ILE A 33 -6.92 -18.58 7.33
N ALA A 34 -7.70 -19.66 7.25
CA ALA A 34 -7.23 -20.95 6.77
C ALA A 34 -6.71 -20.89 5.33
N ARG A 35 -7.40 -20.16 4.45
CA ARG A 35 -6.97 -19.93 3.06
C ARG A 35 -5.64 -19.19 3.00
N ALA A 36 -5.47 -18.13 3.78
CA ALA A 36 -4.20 -17.40 3.86
C ALA A 36 -3.08 -18.31 4.38
N LEU A 37 -3.29 -19.03 5.49
CA LEU A 37 -2.28 -19.94 6.05
C LEU A 37 -1.89 -21.05 5.08
N ALA A 38 -2.83 -21.55 4.27
CA ALA A 38 -2.57 -22.56 3.26
C ALA A 38 -1.62 -22.09 2.14
N THR A 39 -1.42 -20.78 1.96
CA THR A 39 -0.44 -20.24 1.00
C THR A 39 1.00 -20.33 1.48
N ILE A 40 1.23 -20.56 2.78
CA ILE A 40 2.58 -20.69 3.35
C ILE A 40 3.13 -22.07 2.99
N LYS A 41 4.06 -22.13 2.02
CA LYS A 41 4.65 -23.38 1.53
C LYS A 41 6.12 -23.53 1.92
N GLN A 42 6.85 -22.41 2.02
CA GLN A 42 8.28 -22.41 2.28
C GLN A 42 8.62 -22.15 3.75
N ASN A 43 7.63 -21.77 4.57
CA ASN A 43 7.83 -21.33 5.95
C ASN A 43 8.83 -20.17 6.05
N LYS A 44 8.79 -19.27 5.07
CA LYS A 44 9.61 -18.06 5.04
C LYS A 44 8.74 -16.84 5.27
N SER A 45 9.38 -15.75 5.67
CA SER A 45 8.73 -14.46 5.84
C SER A 45 9.56 -13.36 5.19
N ILE A 46 8.89 -12.40 4.57
CA ILE A 46 9.48 -11.16 4.06
C ILE A 46 8.80 -9.98 4.72
N THR A 47 9.59 -9.06 5.23
CA THR A 47 9.13 -7.74 5.65
C THR A 47 8.94 -6.86 4.43
N ILE A 48 7.77 -6.20 4.34
CA ILE A 48 7.42 -5.33 3.22
C ILE A 48 7.12 -3.89 3.67
N GLY A 49 7.54 -3.53 4.89
CA GLY A 49 7.54 -2.15 5.36
C GLY A 49 8.77 -1.39 4.88
N LYS A 50 8.60 -0.13 4.52
CA LYS A 50 9.69 0.80 4.26
C LYS A 50 10.24 1.39 5.55
N TYR A 51 11.50 1.82 5.52
CA TYR A 51 12.09 2.56 6.63
C TYR A 51 11.34 3.87 6.91
N TYR A 52 11.11 4.17 8.19
CA TYR A 52 10.64 5.47 8.65
C TYR A 52 11.83 6.38 8.90
N HIS A 53 11.96 7.47 8.12
CA HIS A 53 13.06 8.41 8.24
C HIS A 53 12.72 9.78 7.65
N ARG A 54 13.46 10.82 8.06
CA ARG A 54 13.19 12.23 7.74
C ARG A 54 13.23 12.59 6.26
N GLU A 55 14.03 11.88 5.50
CA GLU A 55 14.22 12.13 4.06
C GLU A 55 13.33 11.27 3.15
N ALA A 56 12.46 10.46 3.75
CA ALA A 56 11.60 9.57 3.01
C ALA A 56 10.55 10.39 2.23
N PRO A 57 10.20 10.01 0.99
CA PRO A 57 9.15 10.69 0.27
C PRO A 57 7.83 10.70 1.05
N ALA A 58 7.19 11.87 1.09
CA ALA A 58 5.95 12.10 1.81
C ALA A 58 5.13 13.15 1.06
N PHE A 59 3.80 13.06 1.16
CA PHE A 59 2.90 13.96 0.45
C PHE A 59 2.80 15.32 1.15
N GLY A 60 3.00 16.41 0.41
CA GLY A 60 2.88 17.77 0.93
C GLY A 60 3.87 18.04 2.07
N ALA A 61 3.39 18.64 3.16
CA ALA A 61 4.21 18.99 4.32
C ALA A 61 4.39 17.85 5.34
N ARG A 62 3.92 16.63 5.04
CA ARG A 62 4.04 15.47 5.94
C ARG A 62 5.50 15.09 6.14
N GLY A 63 5.83 14.52 7.29
CA GLY A 63 7.21 14.12 7.58
C GLY A 63 7.39 13.22 8.78
N TRP A 64 8.57 12.60 8.85
CA TRP A 64 9.03 11.84 10.01
C TRP A 64 10.15 12.60 10.71
N ASN A 65 9.85 13.22 11.84
CA ASN A 65 10.85 13.92 12.64
C ASN A 65 11.10 13.17 13.94
N MET A 66 12.25 12.49 14.02
CA MET A 66 12.70 11.77 15.21
C MET A 66 13.87 12.48 15.85
N SER A 67 13.79 12.72 17.16
CA SER A 67 14.88 13.23 17.98
C SER A 67 15.20 12.27 19.12
N ILE A 68 16.48 12.14 19.45
CA ILE A 68 16.94 11.50 20.68
C ILE A 68 17.25 12.64 21.65
N PRO A 69 16.49 12.85 22.74
CA PRO A 69 16.66 14.00 23.62
C PRO A 69 18.01 14.03 24.34
N GLY A 70 18.69 12.89 24.47
CA GLY A 70 20.00 12.79 25.14
C GLY A 70 20.70 11.44 24.89
N THR A 71 22.02 11.43 25.01
CA THR A 71 22.83 10.20 24.89
C THR A 71 23.77 10.11 26.10
N PRO A 72 23.35 9.49 27.22
CA PRO A 72 22.07 8.80 27.48
C PRO A 72 20.91 9.76 27.81
N THR A 73 19.66 9.29 27.74
CA THR A 73 18.50 10.05 28.26
C THR A 73 18.28 9.84 29.76
N GLY A 74 18.85 8.78 30.33
CA GLY A 74 18.83 8.52 31.77
C GLY A 74 19.95 7.57 32.23
N GLY A 75 20.27 7.64 33.52
CA GLY A 75 21.33 6.85 34.17
C GLY A 75 22.68 7.57 34.24
N PRO A 76 23.76 6.87 34.65
CA PRO A 76 23.78 5.46 35.04
C PRO A 76 23.04 5.18 36.35
N PHE A 77 22.35 4.04 36.44
CA PHE A 77 21.65 3.57 37.64
C PHE A 77 22.20 2.23 38.13
N GLY A 78 22.28 2.08 39.46
CA GLY A 78 22.74 0.85 40.11
C GLY A 78 24.24 0.56 39.93
N LYS A 79 24.73 -0.49 40.61
CA LYS A 79 26.14 -0.93 40.51
C LYS A 79 26.49 -1.47 39.12
N ASN A 80 25.49 -1.80 38.32
CA ASN A 80 25.60 -2.26 36.93
C ASN A 80 25.57 -1.12 35.89
N ALA A 81 25.51 0.15 36.33
CA ALA A 81 25.57 1.33 35.47
C ALA A 81 24.56 1.33 34.31
N LEU A 82 23.30 0.95 34.58
CA LEU A 82 22.23 0.92 33.58
C LEU A 82 21.96 2.32 33.01
N ILE A 83 21.93 2.43 31.69
CA ILE A 83 21.59 3.65 30.94
C ILE A 83 20.36 3.44 30.05
N TYR A 84 19.63 4.52 29.81
CA TYR A 84 18.46 4.55 28.93
C TYR A 84 18.70 5.48 27.73
N HIS A 85 17.99 5.18 26.65
CA HIS A 85 17.83 6.04 25.49
C HIS A 85 16.34 6.10 25.16
N ASP A 86 15.85 7.29 24.88
CA ASP A 86 14.47 7.53 24.45
C ASP A 86 14.47 8.30 23.13
N GLU A 87 13.44 8.08 22.33
CA GLU A 87 13.15 8.82 21.10
C GLU A 87 11.81 9.57 21.22
N LEU A 88 11.77 10.80 20.71
CA LEU A 88 10.52 11.52 20.42
C LEU A 88 10.31 11.52 18.90
N VAL A 89 9.11 11.13 18.47
CA VAL A 89 8.70 11.20 17.07
C VAL A 89 7.52 12.16 16.93
N THR A 90 7.68 13.17 16.07
CA THR A 90 6.59 14.04 15.59
C THR A 90 6.31 13.68 14.13
N THR A 91 5.09 13.22 13.84
CA THR A 91 4.72 12.74 12.50
C THR A 91 3.21 12.62 12.30
N GLU A 92 2.75 12.62 11.05
CA GLU A 92 1.38 12.28 10.66
C GLU A 92 1.18 10.75 10.67
N ILE A 93 0.88 10.22 11.86
CA ILE A 93 0.84 8.78 12.14
C ILE A 93 -0.03 7.96 11.16
N GLY A 94 -1.09 8.55 10.57
CA GLY A 94 -1.94 7.81 9.65
C GLY A 94 -1.46 7.80 8.19
N GLN A 95 -0.42 8.57 7.85
CA GLN A 95 -0.14 8.96 6.46
C GLN A 95 1.37 9.12 6.16
N ILE A 96 2.23 8.44 6.93
CA ILE A 96 3.68 8.45 6.73
C ILE A 96 4.26 7.05 6.46
N GLN A 97 5.08 6.93 5.41
CA GLN A 97 5.71 5.68 4.94
C GLN A 97 4.75 4.50 4.79
N THR A 98 5.06 3.30 5.29
CA THR A 98 4.17 2.15 5.12
C THR A 98 2.97 2.29 6.05
N GLN A 99 1.96 2.97 5.55
CA GLN A 99 0.83 3.44 6.30
C GLN A 99 -0.43 2.71 5.85
N SER A 100 -1.20 2.21 6.82
CA SER A 100 -2.54 1.70 6.50
C SER A 100 -3.59 2.73 6.79
N ARG A 101 -4.60 2.71 5.95
CA ARG A 101 -5.98 3.00 6.28
C ARG A 101 -6.64 1.66 6.65
N LEU A 102 -6.12 1.09 7.75
CA LEU A 102 -6.52 -0.09 8.54
C LEU A 102 -6.35 -1.48 7.80
N ARG A 103 -6.19 -2.64 8.51
CA ARG A 103 -5.75 -4.08 8.20
C ARG A 103 -6.38 -5.13 7.21
N LEU A 104 -5.61 -5.94 6.42
CA LEU A 104 -5.82 -7.41 6.13
C LEU A 104 -4.91 -8.02 5.01
N SER A 105 -5.01 -9.35 4.76
CA SER A 105 -4.12 -10.29 4.01
C SER A 105 -3.89 -10.15 2.47
N ALA A 106 -2.66 -9.82 2.00
CA ALA A 106 -2.14 -9.62 0.63
C ALA A 106 -1.93 -10.82 -0.32
N ARG A 107 -2.24 -10.57 -1.60
CA ARG A 107 -1.80 -11.26 -2.81
C ARG A 107 -1.05 -10.24 -3.66
N GLY A 108 0.17 -10.57 -4.09
CA GLY A 108 1.02 -9.70 -4.90
C GLY A 108 1.03 -10.10 -6.37
N ALA A 109 0.92 -9.13 -7.26
CA ALA A 109 1.18 -9.31 -8.68
C ALA A 109 2.66 -9.03 -9.01
N ARG A 110 3.32 -9.90 -9.79
CA ARG A 110 4.59 -9.55 -10.48
C ARG A 110 4.34 -9.06 -11.90
N ARG A 111 5.28 -8.20 -12.27
CA ARG A 111 5.78 -7.70 -13.56
C ARG A 111 5.89 -8.70 -14.74
N GLY A 112 5.39 -9.93 -14.63
CA GLY A 112 5.44 -10.90 -15.73
C GLY A 112 4.39 -10.58 -16.79
N ARG A 113 4.67 -9.54 -17.59
CA ARG A 113 4.03 -9.14 -18.85
C ARG A 113 2.61 -8.57 -18.78
N LEU A 114 2.46 -7.33 -18.33
CA LEU A 114 1.49 -6.41 -18.96
C LEU A 114 1.81 -6.11 -20.46
N GLN A 115 2.60 -6.97 -21.14
CA GLN A 115 2.96 -6.83 -22.55
C GLN A 115 1.79 -7.08 -23.50
N GLU A 116 0.69 -7.70 -23.06
CA GLU A 116 -0.44 -7.94 -23.97
C GLU A 116 -1.38 -6.75 -24.12
N LYS A 117 -1.33 -5.74 -23.23
CA LYS A 117 -2.01 -4.45 -23.42
C LYS A 117 -1.08 -3.30 -23.83
N SER A 118 0.23 -3.38 -23.55
CA SER A 118 1.20 -2.33 -23.91
C SER A 118 2.09 -2.69 -25.11
N LYS A 119 1.54 -3.12 -26.25
CA LYS A 119 2.34 -3.29 -27.48
C LYS A 119 2.96 -1.94 -27.89
N GLY A 120 4.21 -1.71 -27.48
CA GLY A 120 5.02 -0.53 -27.83
C GLY A 120 4.92 0.70 -26.90
N LEU A 121 4.03 0.69 -25.89
CA LEU A 121 3.79 1.88 -25.04
C LEU A 121 4.68 1.97 -23.79
N ILE A 122 5.25 0.85 -23.33
CA ILE A 122 6.20 0.82 -22.22
C ILE A 122 7.52 0.21 -22.73
N PRO A 123 8.67 0.87 -22.52
CA PRO A 123 9.97 0.31 -22.90
C PRO A 123 10.24 -1.05 -22.23
N ALA A 124 10.84 -2.00 -22.96
CA ALA A 124 11.12 -3.34 -22.44
C ALA A 124 12.05 -3.36 -21.21
N ASN A 125 12.87 -2.31 -21.05
CA ASN A 125 13.77 -2.10 -19.91
C ASN A 125 13.14 -1.24 -18.78
N ALA A 126 11.90 -0.77 -18.93
CA ALA A 126 11.26 0.08 -17.93
C ALA A 126 11.17 -0.65 -16.58
N THR A 127 11.73 -0.04 -15.55
CA THR A 127 11.73 -0.54 -14.17
C THR A 127 10.57 0.01 -13.33
N MET A 128 9.78 0.91 -13.92
CA MET A 128 8.65 1.62 -13.32
C MET A 128 7.56 1.84 -14.39
N LEU A 129 6.29 1.74 -14.00
CA LEU A 129 5.16 2.23 -14.82
C LEU A 129 5.22 3.76 -14.93
N PRO A 130 4.92 4.37 -16.09
CA PRO A 130 4.98 5.82 -16.23
C PRO A 130 3.90 6.52 -15.42
N ILE A 131 4.18 7.73 -14.93
CA ILE A 131 3.17 8.57 -14.27
C ILE A 131 2.12 9.02 -15.32
N PRO A 132 0.83 8.75 -15.12
CA PRO A 132 -0.20 9.04 -16.12
C PRO A 132 -0.65 10.50 -16.07
N ASN A 133 -0.72 11.14 -17.24
CA ASN A 133 -1.16 12.54 -17.40
C ASN A 133 -2.49 12.66 -18.14
N LYS A 134 -2.97 11.58 -18.76
CA LYS A 134 -4.28 11.54 -19.42
C LYS A 134 -4.90 10.14 -19.36
N PRO A 135 -6.22 10.02 -19.56
CA PRO A 135 -6.88 8.72 -19.69
C PRO A 135 -6.23 7.84 -20.78
N GLY A 136 -6.12 6.55 -20.48
CA GLY A 136 -5.50 5.57 -21.37
C GLY A 136 -3.97 5.50 -21.30
N ASP A 137 -3.32 6.35 -20.49
CA ASP A 137 -1.89 6.23 -20.25
C ASP A 137 -1.56 4.90 -19.53
N PRO A 138 -0.44 4.24 -19.89
CA PRO A 138 -0.11 2.90 -19.40
C PRO A 138 0.31 2.83 -17.92
N GLY A 139 0.33 3.97 -17.22
CA GLY A 139 0.45 4.07 -15.77
C GLY A 139 -0.85 3.76 -15.01
N ILE A 140 -1.97 3.70 -15.73
CA ILE A 140 -3.31 3.44 -15.19
C ILE A 140 -3.60 1.94 -15.29
N VAL A 141 -3.61 1.25 -14.15
CA VAL A 141 -3.91 -0.19 -14.09
C VAL A 141 -5.41 -0.41 -14.04
N THR A 142 -6.00 -0.90 -15.13
CA THR A 142 -7.44 -1.10 -15.30
C THR A 142 -7.93 -2.46 -14.76
N ALA A 143 -9.25 -2.67 -14.69
CA ALA A 143 -9.85 -3.96 -14.33
C ALA A 143 -9.32 -5.12 -15.17
N ASP A 144 -9.19 -4.88 -16.47
CA ASP A 144 -8.70 -5.88 -17.42
C ASP A 144 -7.21 -6.17 -17.22
N ASP A 145 -6.42 -5.16 -16.84
CA ASP A 145 -5.01 -5.36 -16.49
C ASP A 145 -4.89 -6.28 -15.27
N VAL A 146 -5.71 -6.06 -14.23
CA VAL A 146 -5.76 -6.93 -13.05
C VAL A 146 -6.14 -8.36 -13.43
N LYS A 147 -7.23 -8.55 -14.19
CA LYS A 147 -7.66 -9.88 -14.65
C LYS A 147 -6.61 -10.56 -15.51
N GLY A 148 -6.01 -9.82 -16.45
CA GLY A 148 -4.96 -10.30 -17.32
C GLY A 148 -3.73 -10.74 -16.53
N ILE A 149 -3.28 -9.93 -15.57
CA ILE A 149 -2.16 -10.28 -14.67
C ILE A 149 -2.45 -11.58 -13.93
N MET A 150 -3.65 -11.71 -13.34
CA MET A 150 -4.01 -12.92 -12.61
C MET A 150 -3.95 -14.15 -13.51
N GLN A 151 -4.50 -14.07 -14.71
CA GLN A 151 -4.47 -15.15 -15.70
C GLN A 151 -3.04 -15.50 -16.11
N MET A 152 -2.22 -14.49 -16.46
CA MET A 152 -0.83 -14.69 -16.89
C MET A 152 0.06 -15.27 -15.80
N GLN A 153 -0.21 -14.94 -14.54
CA GLN A 153 0.52 -15.45 -13.39
C GLN A 153 -0.04 -16.79 -12.87
N GLY A 154 -1.12 -17.30 -13.47
CA GLY A 154 -1.77 -18.54 -13.04
C GLY A 154 -2.34 -18.45 -11.61
N LEU A 155 -2.73 -17.25 -11.18
CA LEU A 155 -3.26 -17.01 -9.84
C LEU A 155 -4.73 -17.43 -9.76
N LEU A 156 -5.13 -17.90 -8.58
CA LEU A 156 -6.54 -18.13 -8.30
C LEU A 156 -7.32 -16.82 -8.36
N GLU A 157 -8.62 -16.91 -8.66
CA GLU A 157 -9.50 -15.76 -8.60
C GLU A 157 -9.41 -15.03 -7.25
N ILE A 158 -9.56 -13.71 -7.29
CA ILE A 158 -9.72 -12.88 -6.10
C ILE A 158 -11.01 -13.30 -5.41
N ALA A 159 -10.89 -13.68 -4.16
CA ALA A 159 -11.94 -14.12 -3.27
C ALA A 159 -12.18 -13.07 -2.16
N PRO A 160 -13.38 -13.09 -1.54
CA PRO A 160 -13.70 -12.19 -0.44
C PRO A 160 -12.65 -12.24 0.68
N GLY A 161 -12.24 -11.08 1.15
CA GLY A 161 -11.24 -10.92 2.21
C GLY A 161 -9.78 -11.04 1.78
N ASP A 162 -9.50 -11.35 0.51
CA ASP A 162 -8.15 -11.18 -0.02
C ASP A 162 -7.75 -9.72 -0.01
N CYS A 163 -6.46 -9.44 -0.12
CA CYS A 163 -5.94 -8.11 -0.31
C CYS A 163 -5.04 -8.14 -1.52
N VAL A 164 -4.92 -7.03 -2.23
CA VAL A 164 -4.31 -7.03 -3.56
C VAL A 164 -3.20 -5.99 -3.57
N ALA A 165 -1.98 -6.43 -3.84
CA ALA A 165 -0.80 -5.59 -3.93
C ALA A 165 -0.37 -5.38 -5.39
N LEU A 166 -0.16 -4.12 -5.73
CA LEU A 166 0.38 -3.66 -7.00
C LEU A 166 1.84 -3.24 -6.85
N HIS A 167 2.71 -3.84 -7.66
CA HIS A 167 4.06 -3.34 -7.85
C HIS A 167 4.11 -2.45 -9.10
N THR A 168 4.21 -1.15 -8.90
CA THR A 168 4.37 -0.17 -9.98
C THR A 168 5.84 0.05 -10.33
N GLY A 169 6.74 -0.21 -9.40
CA GLY A 169 8.16 0.06 -9.50
C GLY A 169 8.55 1.47 -9.04
N GLN A 170 7.61 2.38 -8.76
CA GLN A 170 7.94 3.74 -8.33
C GLN A 170 8.59 3.73 -6.95
N GLY A 171 8.12 2.86 -6.06
CA GLY A 171 8.70 2.67 -4.73
C GLY A 171 10.15 2.20 -4.75
N ASN A 172 10.65 1.70 -5.89
CA ASN A 172 12.07 1.32 -6.05
C ASN A 172 12.99 2.54 -6.07
N SER A 173 12.47 3.76 -6.24
CA SER A 173 13.28 4.98 -6.17
C SER A 173 13.76 5.30 -4.75
N TRP A 174 13.10 4.77 -3.71
CA TRP A 174 13.53 4.81 -2.30
C TRP A 174 13.37 3.46 -1.59
N SER A 175 13.71 2.34 -2.26
CA SER A 175 13.62 1.01 -1.65
C SER A 175 14.60 0.80 -0.48
N ASN A 176 14.27 -0.16 0.39
CA ASN A 176 15.04 -0.43 1.60
C ASN A 176 16.49 -0.85 1.32
N ASP A 177 16.72 -1.57 0.23
CA ASP A 177 18.03 -2.07 -0.20
C ASP A 177 18.95 -0.96 -0.76
N ARG A 178 18.41 0.20 -1.13
CA ARG A 178 19.20 1.32 -1.68
C ARG A 178 19.24 2.55 -0.80
N TYR A 179 18.19 2.84 -0.02
CA TYR A 179 18.05 4.14 0.64
C TYR A 179 19.26 4.51 1.52
N LYS A 180 19.78 3.53 2.27
CA LYS A 180 20.92 3.72 3.18
C LYS A 180 22.21 4.13 2.47
N THR A 181 22.37 3.79 1.18
CA THR A 181 23.55 4.11 0.38
C THR A 181 23.32 5.26 -0.61
N MET A 182 22.08 5.74 -0.74
CA MET A 182 21.76 6.88 -1.61
C MET A 182 22.43 8.15 -1.11
N LYS A 183 22.96 8.93 -2.04
CA LYS A 183 23.48 10.26 -1.80
C LYS A 183 22.33 11.29 -1.65
N PRO A 184 22.58 12.45 -1.03
CA PRO A 184 21.53 13.46 -0.81
C PRO A 184 20.77 13.86 -2.08
N GLU A 185 21.45 13.99 -3.21
CA GLU A 185 20.86 14.31 -4.52
C GLU A 185 19.96 13.20 -5.05
N GLU A 186 20.29 11.93 -4.81
CA GLU A 186 19.45 10.79 -5.20
C GLU A 186 18.19 10.73 -4.32
N ARG A 187 18.32 11.06 -3.02
CA ARG A 187 17.17 11.16 -2.10
C ARG A 187 16.26 12.31 -2.50
N GLN A 188 16.83 13.43 -2.92
CA GLN A 188 16.06 14.56 -3.46
C GLN A 188 15.33 14.16 -4.75
N ALA A 189 16.02 13.52 -5.69
CA ALA A 189 15.39 13.05 -6.93
C ALA A 189 14.23 12.07 -6.68
N ALA A 190 14.33 11.20 -5.67
CA ALA A 190 13.22 10.32 -5.28
C ALA A 190 12.01 11.10 -4.74
N ARG A 191 12.24 12.16 -3.94
CA ARG A 191 11.16 13.06 -3.48
C ARG A 191 10.55 13.86 -4.63
N ASP A 192 11.37 14.35 -5.55
CA ASP A 192 10.90 15.09 -6.72
C ASP A 192 10.06 14.20 -7.64
N LEU A 193 10.44 12.94 -7.83
CA LEU A 193 9.65 11.96 -8.57
C LEU A 193 8.31 11.68 -7.87
N PHE A 194 8.31 11.52 -6.55
CA PHE A 194 7.10 11.30 -5.77
C PHE A 194 6.11 12.47 -5.89
N ASN A 195 6.62 13.70 -5.95
CA ASN A 195 5.80 14.90 -6.08
C ASN A 195 5.19 15.09 -7.48
N GLN A 196 5.64 14.33 -8.49
CA GLN A 196 5.10 14.42 -9.86
C GLN A 196 3.78 13.66 -10.04
N GLY A 197 3.41 12.80 -9.09
CA GLY A 197 2.27 11.88 -9.19
C GLY A 197 2.70 10.43 -9.06
N GLU A 198 1.86 9.50 -9.50
CA GLU A 198 2.16 8.07 -9.45
C GLU A 198 1.35 7.25 -10.47
N PRO A 199 1.94 6.19 -11.04
CA PRO A 199 1.15 5.08 -11.56
C PRO A 199 0.36 4.41 -10.44
N GLY A 200 -0.75 3.76 -10.76
CA GLY A 200 -1.58 3.13 -9.75
C GLY A 200 -2.81 2.45 -10.33
N PHE A 201 -3.74 2.07 -9.47
CA PHE A 201 -5.01 1.53 -9.91
C PHE A 201 -5.86 2.63 -10.55
N GLY A 202 -6.49 2.29 -11.68
CA GLY A 202 -7.64 3.01 -12.22
C GLY A 202 -8.92 2.64 -11.49
N ILE A 203 -9.94 3.48 -11.62
CA ILE A 203 -11.25 3.28 -10.96
C ILE A 203 -11.88 1.94 -11.33
N SER A 204 -11.75 1.47 -12.58
CA SER A 204 -12.29 0.19 -13.03
C SER A 204 -11.65 -0.99 -12.29
N ALA A 205 -10.34 -0.94 -12.01
CA ALA A 205 -9.67 -1.95 -11.20
C ALA A 205 -10.21 -1.96 -9.77
N CYS A 206 -10.42 -0.78 -9.20
CA CYS A 206 -10.97 -0.63 -7.85
C CYS A 206 -12.41 -1.12 -7.77
N GLU A 207 -13.28 -0.78 -8.72
CA GLU A 207 -14.65 -1.31 -8.82
C GLU A 207 -14.66 -2.84 -8.98
N TYR A 208 -13.78 -3.39 -9.82
CA TYR A 208 -13.64 -4.84 -9.97
C TYR A 208 -13.23 -5.49 -8.64
N MET A 209 -12.16 -5.03 -8.00
CA MET A 209 -11.72 -5.57 -6.71
C MET A 209 -12.76 -5.40 -5.61
N ALA A 210 -13.45 -4.27 -5.57
CA ALA A 210 -14.59 -4.02 -4.70
C ALA A 210 -15.72 -5.04 -4.91
N SER A 211 -16.06 -5.36 -6.15
CA SER A 211 -17.07 -6.37 -6.48
C SER A 211 -16.66 -7.78 -6.03
N ARG A 212 -15.36 -8.02 -5.86
CA ARG A 212 -14.79 -9.26 -5.29
C ARG A 212 -14.69 -9.24 -3.77
N ASP A 213 -15.13 -8.16 -3.13
CA ASP A 213 -15.24 -8.04 -1.69
C ASP A 213 -13.88 -8.22 -0.96
N ILE A 214 -12.82 -7.64 -1.54
CA ILE A 214 -11.49 -7.64 -0.94
C ILE A 214 -11.47 -6.87 0.38
N ALA A 215 -10.49 -7.18 1.21
CA ALA A 215 -10.28 -6.47 2.46
C ALA A 215 -9.41 -5.23 2.33
N LEU A 216 -8.39 -5.26 1.46
CA LEU A 216 -7.41 -4.18 1.39
C LEU A 216 -6.68 -4.10 0.03
N THR A 217 -6.38 -2.90 -0.44
CA THR A 217 -5.44 -2.65 -1.55
C THR A 217 -4.07 -2.22 -1.03
N MET A 218 -3.01 -2.61 -1.74
CA MET A 218 -1.61 -2.31 -1.43
C MET A 218 -0.89 -1.80 -2.66
N CYS A 219 0.06 -0.90 -2.46
CA CYS A 219 0.94 -0.45 -3.52
C CYS A 219 2.27 0.07 -2.98
N ASP A 220 3.24 0.24 -3.88
CA ASP A 220 4.51 0.90 -3.62
C ASP A 220 4.51 2.41 -3.92
N THR A 221 3.32 3.02 -4.03
CA THR A 221 3.09 4.44 -4.33
C THR A 221 2.37 5.15 -3.18
N SER A 222 2.13 6.47 -3.32
CA SER A 222 1.65 7.33 -2.23
C SER A 222 0.17 7.19 -1.92
N ALA A 223 -0.65 6.81 -2.90
CA ALA A 223 -2.11 6.73 -2.81
C ALA A 223 -2.68 5.38 -3.33
N CYS A 224 -1.90 4.60 -4.08
CA CYS A 224 -2.35 3.44 -4.86
C CYS A 224 -3.32 3.79 -6.00
N ASP A 225 -3.57 5.07 -6.24
CA ASP A 225 -4.41 5.62 -7.28
C ASP A 225 -3.54 6.17 -8.40
N ALA A 226 -3.89 5.89 -9.65
CA ALA A 226 -3.24 6.55 -10.78
C ALA A 226 -3.52 8.08 -10.74
N GLN A 227 -2.45 8.89 -10.64
CA GLN A 227 -2.53 10.37 -10.61
C GLN A 227 -1.28 11.00 -11.28
N PRO A 228 -1.36 12.22 -11.84
CA PRO A 228 -2.48 13.19 -11.76
C PRO A 228 -3.72 12.80 -12.55
N SER A 229 -3.65 11.89 -13.51
CA SER A 229 -4.81 11.47 -14.31
C SER A 229 -5.13 9.98 -14.18
N GLY A 230 -6.38 9.67 -13.82
CA GLY A 230 -6.94 8.32 -13.89
C GLY A 230 -7.78 8.11 -15.15
N GLU A 231 -8.57 7.03 -15.18
CA GLU A 231 -9.47 6.73 -16.33
C GLU A 231 -10.52 7.81 -16.56
N GLN A 232 -10.87 8.59 -15.54
CA GLN A 232 -11.87 9.65 -15.59
C GLN A 232 -11.27 11.03 -15.90
N GLY A 233 -9.96 11.12 -16.15
CA GLY A 233 -9.25 12.36 -16.41
C GLY A 233 -8.63 13.01 -15.16
N PRO A 234 -7.93 14.14 -15.35
CA PRO A 234 -7.17 14.81 -14.28
C PRO A 234 -8.04 15.55 -13.26
N ASP A 235 -9.29 15.87 -13.60
CA ASP A 235 -10.21 16.62 -12.73
C ASP A 235 -10.82 15.75 -11.63
N PHE A 236 -10.60 14.43 -11.67
CA PHE A 236 -11.12 13.48 -10.69
C PHE A 236 -9.98 12.80 -9.94
N SER A 237 -9.56 13.43 -8.85
CA SER A 237 -8.42 12.97 -8.05
C SER A 237 -8.77 11.75 -7.20
N VAL A 238 -7.84 10.78 -7.19
CA VAL A 238 -7.88 9.58 -6.33
C VAL A 238 -9.25 8.88 -6.26
N PRO A 239 -9.85 8.50 -7.42
CA PRO A 239 -11.17 7.88 -7.48
C PRO A 239 -11.32 6.63 -6.61
N CYS A 240 -10.28 5.80 -6.52
CA CYS A 240 -10.31 4.57 -5.74
C CYS A 240 -10.48 4.84 -4.25
N HIS A 241 -9.96 5.96 -3.74
CA HIS A 241 -10.16 6.30 -2.33
C HIS A 241 -11.63 6.45 -1.97
N THR A 242 -12.41 7.10 -2.83
CA THR A 242 -13.85 7.28 -2.61
C THR A 242 -14.59 5.95 -2.78
N GLU A 243 -14.28 5.21 -3.84
CA GLU A 243 -14.97 3.96 -4.18
C GLU A 243 -14.68 2.82 -3.17
N MET A 244 -13.46 2.75 -2.65
CA MET A 244 -13.01 1.65 -1.80
C MET A 244 -13.20 1.99 -0.32
N GLN A 245 -12.59 3.08 0.17
CA GLN A 245 -12.62 3.40 1.60
C GLN A 245 -13.99 3.96 2.00
N THR A 246 -14.43 5.04 1.36
CA THR A 246 -15.63 5.77 1.81
C THR A 246 -16.90 4.98 1.53
N ARG A 247 -17.03 4.45 0.31
CA ARG A 247 -18.25 3.74 -0.12
C ARG A 247 -18.36 2.33 0.43
N ARG A 248 -17.23 1.61 0.59
CA ARG A 248 -17.24 0.16 0.86
C ARG A 248 -16.50 -0.26 2.11
N GLY A 249 -15.79 0.66 2.77
CA GLY A 249 -14.96 0.33 3.94
C GLY A 249 -13.81 -0.62 3.61
N ILE A 250 -13.38 -0.69 2.35
CA ILE A 250 -12.21 -1.45 1.90
C ILE A 250 -10.97 -0.61 2.17
N TRP A 251 -9.98 -1.26 2.76
CA TRP A 251 -8.82 -0.59 3.31
C TRP A 251 -7.70 -0.40 2.30
N ASN A 252 -6.72 0.43 2.64
CA ASN A 252 -5.61 0.82 1.76
C ASN A 252 -4.29 0.80 2.55
N LEU A 253 -3.20 0.33 1.94
CA LEU A 253 -1.85 0.36 2.48
C LEU A 253 -0.86 0.90 1.43
N GLU A 254 -0.31 2.07 1.72
CA GLU A 254 0.52 2.86 0.79
C GLU A 254 2.01 2.71 1.11
N ASN A 255 2.88 3.06 0.16
CA ASN A 255 4.34 3.01 0.25
C ASN A 255 4.89 1.67 0.81
N VAL A 256 4.36 0.57 0.30
CA VAL A 256 4.81 -0.79 0.64
C VAL A 256 6.09 -1.11 -0.14
N ASP A 257 7.02 -1.83 0.48
CA ASP A 257 8.19 -2.39 -0.21
C ASP A 257 7.81 -3.65 -1.01
N THR A 258 7.05 -3.46 -2.10
CA THR A 258 6.64 -4.57 -2.97
C THR A 258 7.80 -5.15 -3.78
N LYS A 259 8.93 -4.43 -3.89
CA LYS A 259 10.18 -4.91 -4.52
C LYS A 259 10.66 -6.20 -3.88
N SER A 260 10.63 -6.26 -2.55
CA SER A 260 11.05 -7.44 -1.79
C SER A 260 10.24 -8.69 -2.15
N LEU A 261 8.94 -8.55 -2.45
CA LEU A 261 8.11 -9.65 -2.94
C LEU A 261 8.46 -10.03 -4.39
N VAL A 262 8.66 -9.04 -5.26
CA VAL A 262 9.03 -9.25 -6.66
C VAL A 262 10.35 -10.00 -6.78
N ASP A 263 11.38 -9.54 -6.07
CA ASP A 263 12.73 -10.12 -6.07
C ASP A 263 12.73 -11.55 -5.53
N ALA A 264 12.00 -11.78 -4.43
CA ALA A 264 11.86 -13.10 -3.82
C ALA A 264 10.90 -14.03 -4.57
N LYS A 265 10.31 -13.54 -5.67
CA LYS A 265 9.37 -14.31 -6.48
C LYS A 265 8.15 -14.78 -5.67
N VAL A 266 7.58 -13.91 -4.85
CA VAL A 266 6.38 -14.19 -4.04
C VAL A 266 5.18 -13.50 -4.68
N MET A 267 4.09 -14.26 -4.87
CA MET A 267 2.85 -13.80 -5.51
C MET A 267 1.64 -14.00 -4.63
N GLU A 268 1.66 -15.06 -3.84
CA GLU A 268 0.63 -15.38 -2.87
C GLU A 268 1.34 -15.66 -1.55
N GLY A 269 0.72 -15.23 -0.46
CA GLY A 269 1.25 -15.42 0.88
C GLY A 269 0.25 -14.98 1.94
N ALA A 270 0.49 -15.40 3.17
CA ALA A 270 -0.24 -14.91 4.33
C ALA A 270 0.37 -13.58 4.77
N PHE A 271 -0.31 -12.50 4.46
CA PHE A 271 0.10 -11.18 4.94
C PHE A 271 -0.40 -10.90 6.35
N ILE A 272 0.52 -10.38 7.14
CA ILE A 272 0.33 -10.05 8.54
C ILE A 272 0.53 -8.55 8.68
N TRP A 273 -0.51 -7.90 9.19
CA TRP A 273 -0.49 -6.48 9.47
C TRP A 273 -1.23 -6.18 10.77
N ALA A 274 -0.52 -5.49 11.65
CA ALA A 274 -1.00 -5.09 12.95
C ALA A 274 -0.73 -3.60 13.15
N PRO A 275 -1.66 -2.70 12.77
CA PRO A 275 -1.56 -1.29 13.06
C PRO A 275 -1.62 -1.08 14.57
N LEU A 276 -1.07 0.05 14.98
CA LEU A 276 -1.12 0.52 16.35
C LEU A 276 -2.58 0.71 16.80
N ARG A 277 -2.82 0.44 18.09
CA ARG A 277 -4.16 0.59 18.70
C ARG A 277 -4.35 2.04 19.16
N ILE A 278 -4.55 2.94 18.21
CA ILE A 278 -4.72 4.37 18.45
C ILE A 278 -6.21 4.72 18.41
N ILE A 279 -6.72 5.37 19.45
CA ILE A 279 -8.10 5.84 19.50
C ILE A 279 -8.21 7.12 18.68
N GLY A 280 -9.18 7.18 17.75
CA GLY A 280 -9.47 8.36 16.94
C GLY A 280 -8.59 8.57 15.71
N ALA A 281 -7.59 7.71 15.46
CA ALA A 281 -6.75 7.80 14.27
C ALA A 281 -7.46 7.26 13.02
N THR A 282 -7.20 7.88 11.87
CA THR A 282 -7.71 7.47 10.54
C THR A 282 -6.78 6.50 9.80
N GLY A 283 -5.63 6.19 10.40
CA GLY A 283 -4.62 5.29 9.86
C GLY A 283 -3.54 4.98 10.90
N SER A 284 -2.53 4.23 10.50
CA SER A 284 -1.41 3.84 11.37
C SER A 284 -0.18 3.48 10.55
N PRO A 285 1.03 3.75 11.08
CA PRO A 285 2.23 3.12 10.56
C PRO A 285 2.26 1.67 11.02
N GLY A 286 3.24 0.94 10.52
CA GLY A 286 3.55 -0.40 10.98
C GLY A 286 4.60 -1.04 10.09
N ASN A 287 4.84 -2.32 10.35
CA ASN A 287 5.79 -3.11 9.61
C ASN A 287 5.11 -4.39 9.12
N PRO A 288 4.51 -4.39 7.91
CA PRO A 288 3.80 -5.56 7.41
C PRO A 288 4.79 -6.65 7.01
N MET A 289 4.33 -7.89 7.10
CA MET A 289 5.06 -9.08 6.67
C MET A 289 4.21 -9.95 5.77
N VAL A 290 4.85 -10.69 4.86
CA VAL A 290 4.23 -11.75 4.07
C VAL A 290 4.92 -13.06 4.38
N LEU A 291 4.17 -14.07 4.79
CA LEU A 291 4.63 -15.44 4.98
C LEU A 291 4.28 -16.26 3.75
N TYR A 292 5.19 -17.12 3.30
CA TYR A 292 5.05 -17.90 2.06
C TYR A 292 5.87 -19.19 2.08
#